data_AF-A0AAV4HCW8-F1
#
_entry.id   AF-A0AAV4HCW8-F1
#
_cell.length_a   1.000
_cell.length_b   1.000
_cell.length_c   1.000
_cell.angle_alpha   90.00
_cell.angle_beta   90.00
_cell.angle_gamma   90.00
#
_symmetry.space_group_name_H-M   'P 1'
#
loop_
_entity.id
_entity.type
_entity.pdbx_description
1 polymer ?
#
loop_
_entity_poly.entity_id
_entity_poly.type
_entity_poly.pdbx_seq_one_letter_code
_entity_poly.pdbx_strand_id
1 'polypeptide(L)'
;MSSVWIRDDKVETHYYTSVFLGHAKADDVFQQLFSAIDLNIGKLVQLGMDGPNVNWKVYKLLTQTLEKDSSCNGQLINVGSCGLHTVHNAFRAGLIASEWELGQFFNSLMWLFKDTPARREDYTELTGSSEFPLDHCPHRWVENLAVAERALKIWPDVKAFLDHLKKSQQPPKTKSFLNLAEYCQDHLLPAKLETFISVAKVLQPFLVKYQRSSPMLPFMAKDIHKATTSLLSRFVKNEYLKTLTSPAKLVGCNLEESHLLPANKVDVGFKAKRLLDSAKKEKQISDREILGFRLATQKFLKAVCQKVVEKSPLNSKLVRNLQWLDPVCMVQDASTCKTQIRAALNYLVDLGRLDSDICDTVLEEYNFFLSLAEERKFIFDSFSANEDLSIFLHEQLQGNEDLSSLWPVVRMLLLLSHGQAQVERGFSQNKEVSSVNMKERTVIAKRAIIDHIGSVGGLANIAITPGMMFAASSSRQAYRQYLDQQQEERKRESQKRKMEEDMNVISTLKAKKAKMQKEIECLEQKAEKLYEKAEAKQSHQSLVEANAFRRVAKEKREEIVSITSEIEEKVASVSN
;
A
#
# COMPACT_ATOMS: atom_id res chain seq x y z
N MET A 1 9.53 0.60 8.06
CA MET A 1 9.17 -0.75 8.54
C MET A 1 8.76 -0.67 9.99
N SER A 2 7.80 -1.49 10.37
CA SER A 2 7.36 -1.66 11.76
C SER A 2 7.34 -3.15 12.07
N SER A 3 7.53 -3.48 13.35
CA SER A 3 7.59 -4.85 13.84
C SER A 3 6.58 -5.05 14.96
N VAL A 4 5.89 -6.17 14.95
CA VAL A 4 4.88 -6.53 15.97
C VAL A 4 5.45 -7.64 16.84
N TRP A 5 5.41 -7.45 18.15
CA TRP A 5 5.92 -8.40 19.14
C TRP A 5 4.97 -8.47 20.33
N ILE A 6 5.13 -9.50 21.16
CA ILE A 6 4.51 -9.54 22.49
C ILE A 6 5.57 -9.14 23.50
N ARG A 7 5.30 -8.09 24.26
CA ARG A 7 6.12 -7.62 25.39
C ARG A 7 5.19 -7.46 26.59
N ASP A 8 5.59 -8.02 27.73
CA ASP A 8 4.79 -8.00 28.96
C ASP A 8 3.33 -8.43 28.68
N ASP A 9 3.20 -9.51 27.90
CA ASP A 9 1.94 -10.16 27.49
C ASP A 9 0.96 -9.32 26.66
N LYS A 10 1.39 -8.13 26.23
CA LYS A 10 0.66 -7.24 25.32
C LYS A 10 1.24 -7.29 23.91
N VAL A 11 0.37 -7.29 22.92
CA VAL A 11 0.79 -7.09 21.52
C VAL A 11 1.16 -5.63 21.30
N GLU A 12 2.43 -5.37 20.99
CA GLU A 12 2.95 -4.03 20.73
C GLU A 12 3.50 -3.94 19.31
N THR A 13 3.35 -2.75 18.70
CA THR A 13 3.95 -2.46 17.40
C THR A 13 4.94 -1.32 17.52
N HIS A 14 6.19 -1.62 17.21
CA HIS A 14 7.29 -0.67 17.27
C HIS A 14 7.79 -0.28 15.89
N TYR A 15 8.30 0.95 15.79
CA TYR A 15 9.16 1.34 14.70
C TYR A 15 10.41 0.45 14.67
N TYR A 16 10.72 -0.12 13.50
CA TYR A 16 11.91 -0.94 13.33
C TYR A 16 13.01 -0.14 12.63
N THR A 17 12.79 0.26 11.38
CA THR A 17 13.73 1.06 10.59
C THR A 17 13.04 1.73 9.40
N SER A 18 13.75 2.60 8.69
CA SER A 18 13.31 3.29 7.48
C SER A 18 14.39 3.14 6.41
N VAL A 19 13.98 2.88 5.17
CA VAL A 19 14.89 2.79 4.03
C VAL A 19 14.38 3.68 2.90
N PHE A 20 15.27 4.48 2.31
CA PHE A 20 14.99 5.37 1.18
C PHE A 20 15.20 4.63 -0.13
N LEU A 21 14.11 4.04 -0.63
CA LEU A 21 14.16 3.09 -1.74
C LEU A 21 14.17 3.75 -3.15
N GLY A 22 13.80 5.02 -3.28
CA GLY A 22 13.71 5.70 -4.58
C GLY A 22 12.82 4.93 -5.59
N HIS A 23 13.32 4.71 -6.81
CA HIS A 23 12.65 3.90 -7.83
C HIS A 23 12.97 2.40 -7.67
N ALA A 24 12.55 1.81 -6.56
CA ALA A 24 12.79 0.40 -6.27
C ALA A 24 11.81 -0.53 -7.00
N LYS A 25 12.35 -1.59 -7.58
CA LYS A 25 11.62 -2.79 -8.01
C LYS A 25 11.51 -3.76 -6.84
N ALA A 26 10.73 -4.82 -7.01
CA ALA A 26 10.52 -5.80 -5.94
C ALA A 26 11.83 -6.44 -5.45
N ASP A 27 12.77 -6.72 -6.36
CA ASP A 27 14.05 -7.33 -6.02
C ASP A 27 14.91 -6.37 -5.16
N ASP A 28 14.86 -5.06 -5.45
CA ASP A 28 15.53 -4.02 -4.65
C ASP A 28 14.91 -3.93 -3.25
N VAL A 29 13.57 -3.91 -3.15
CA VAL A 29 12.85 -3.89 -1.86
C VAL A 29 13.17 -5.14 -1.04
N PHE A 30 13.21 -6.31 -1.69
CA PHE A 30 13.55 -7.57 -1.05
C PHE A 30 14.98 -7.58 -0.50
N GLN A 31 15.97 -7.15 -1.30
CA GLN A 31 17.36 -7.05 -0.83
C GLN A 31 17.50 -6.11 0.36
N GLN A 32 16.84 -4.95 0.28
CA GLN A 32 16.86 -3.96 1.36
C GLN A 32 16.15 -4.44 2.62
N LEU A 33 15.07 -5.22 2.47
CA LEU A 33 14.40 -5.87 3.59
C LEU A 33 15.36 -6.82 4.31
N PHE A 34 16.11 -7.65 3.58
CA PHE A 34 17.11 -8.56 4.17
C PHE A 34 18.29 -7.83 4.80
N SER A 35 18.82 -6.79 4.15
CA SER A 35 19.96 -6.05 4.71
C SER A 35 19.59 -5.22 5.93
N ALA A 36 18.33 -4.79 6.03
CA ALA A 36 17.86 -3.97 7.13
C ALA A 36 17.32 -4.77 8.32
N ILE A 37 16.98 -6.05 8.12
CA ILE A 37 16.51 -6.95 9.18
C ILE A 37 17.71 -7.63 9.84
N ASP A 38 17.99 -7.24 11.08
CA ASP A 38 18.90 -7.93 12.01
C ASP A 38 18.14 -8.90 12.94
N LEU A 39 17.01 -9.43 12.48
CA LEU A 39 16.18 -10.36 13.22
C LEU A 39 16.34 -11.76 12.65
N ASN A 40 16.18 -12.78 13.50
CA ASN A 40 16.11 -14.16 13.04
C ASN A 40 14.86 -14.35 12.16
N ILE A 41 15.08 -14.34 10.84
CA ILE A 41 14.01 -14.44 9.83
C ILE A 41 13.30 -15.79 9.91
N GLY A 42 13.94 -16.84 10.44
CA GLY A 42 13.32 -18.14 10.71
C GLY A 42 12.17 -18.07 11.74
N LYS A 43 12.14 -17.03 12.58
CA LYS A 43 11.04 -16.76 13.53
C LYS A 43 9.97 -15.82 12.96
N LEU A 44 10.13 -15.32 11.73
CA LEU A 44 9.14 -14.44 11.11
C LEU A 44 7.86 -15.21 10.81
N VAL A 45 6.74 -14.78 11.40
CA VAL A 45 5.44 -15.44 11.24
C VAL A 45 4.67 -14.92 10.03
N GLN A 46 4.75 -13.60 9.77
CA GLN A 46 3.97 -12.93 8.72
C GLN A 46 4.71 -11.69 8.20
N LEU A 47 4.53 -11.38 6.91
CA LEU A 47 4.81 -10.06 6.33
C LEU A 47 3.48 -9.32 6.05
N GLY A 48 3.20 -8.25 6.81
CA GLY A 48 2.05 -7.37 6.57
C GLY A 48 2.32 -6.33 5.47
N MET A 49 1.42 -6.19 4.50
CA MET A 49 1.61 -5.33 3.31
C MET A 49 0.29 -4.84 2.68
N ASP A 50 0.36 -3.82 1.82
CA ASP A 50 -0.71 -3.34 0.93
C ASP A 50 -0.74 -4.18 -0.36
N GLY A 51 -1.74 -3.92 -1.20
CA GLY A 51 -2.01 -4.67 -2.40
C GLY A 51 -1.20 -4.39 -3.70
N PRO A 52 -0.21 -3.47 -3.79
CA PRO A 52 0.58 -3.34 -5.02
C PRO A 52 1.31 -4.62 -5.44
N ASN A 53 1.43 -4.84 -6.75
CA ASN A 53 2.07 -6.03 -7.32
C ASN A 53 3.55 -6.19 -6.89
N VAL A 54 4.24 -5.06 -6.66
CA VAL A 54 5.63 -5.06 -6.16
C VAL A 54 5.71 -5.78 -4.82
N ASN A 55 4.81 -5.49 -3.89
CA ASN A 55 4.80 -6.08 -2.54
C ASN A 55 4.42 -7.55 -2.57
N TRP A 56 3.47 -7.94 -3.43
CA TRP A 56 3.19 -9.35 -3.68
C TRP A 56 4.38 -10.12 -4.24
N LYS A 57 5.20 -9.50 -5.10
CA LYS A 57 6.45 -10.12 -5.57
C LYS A 57 7.48 -10.23 -4.45
N VAL A 58 7.64 -9.21 -3.60
CA VAL A 58 8.50 -9.27 -2.40
C VAL A 58 8.09 -10.42 -1.48
N TYR A 59 6.79 -10.56 -1.19
CA TYR A 59 6.28 -11.67 -0.38
C TYR A 59 6.64 -13.03 -0.98
N LYS A 60 6.46 -13.22 -2.29
CA LYS A 60 6.83 -14.48 -2.96
C LYS A 60 8.33 -14.78 -2.84
N LEU A 61 9.18 -13.78 -3.05
CA LEU A 61 10.64 -13.93 -2.90
C LEU A 61 11.02 -14.31 -1.46
N LEU A 62 10.38 -13.68 -0.48
CA LEU A 62 10.59 -13.97 0.94
C LEU A 62 10.14 -15.39 1.30
N THR A 63 8.94 -15.80 0.89
CA THR A 63 8.46 -17.17 1.12
C THR A 63 9.40 -18.21 0.50
N GLN A 64 9.83 -18.02 -0.75
CA GLN A 64 10.77 -18.94 -1.43
C GLN A 64 12.14 -19.02 -0.75
N THR A 65 12.57 -17.95 -0.09
CA THR A 65 13.84 -17.92 0.64
C THR A 65 13.72 -18.70 1.95
N LEU A 66 12.62 -18.52 2.67
CA LEU A 66 12.36 -19.23 3.92
C LEU A 66 12.09 -20.72 3.73
N GLU A 67 11.45 -21.10 2.62
CA GLU A 67 11.25 -22.52 2.27
C GLU A 67 12.56 -23.28 2.01
N LYS A 68 13.62 -22.58 1.58
CA LYS A 68 14.93 -23.18 1.30
C LYS A 68 15.82 -23.29 2.54
N ASP A 69 15.49 -22.56 3.60
CA ASP A 69 16.28 -22.53 4.82
C ASP A 69 15.67 -23.47 5.86
N SER A 70 16.32 -24.62 6.07
CA SER A 70 15.87 -25.65 7.01
C SER A 70 15.87 -25.19 8.48
N SER A 71 16.43 -24.02 8.80
CA SER A 71 16.38 -23.43 10.14
C SER A 71 15.10 -22.61 10.41
N CYS A 72 14.22 -22.45 9.42
CA CYS A 72 12.98 -21.70 9.54
C CYS A 72 11.83 -22.52 10.14
N ASN A 73 11.02 -21.89 11.00
CA ASN A 73 9.89 -22.52 11.68
C ASN A 73 8.63 -22.61 10.78
N GLY A 74 8.78 -23.03 9.53
CA GLY A 74 7.68 -23.15 8.55
C GLY A 74 7.45 -21.92 7.66
N GLN A 75 6.40 -21.99 6.83
CA GLN A 75 6.03 -20.98 5.82
C GLN A 75 5.36 -19.74 6.42
N LEU A 76 5.43 -18.59 5.74
CA LEU A 76 4.75 -17.37 6.19
C LEU A 76 3.22 -17.50 6.17
N ILE A 77 2.57 -17.06 7.24
CA ILE A 77 1.11 -16.95 7.29
C ILE A 77 0.63 -15.86 6.33
N ASN A 78 -0.33 -16.18 5.46
CA ASN A 78 -0.90 -15.24 4.50
C ASN A 78 -2.35 -14.86 4.87
N VAL A 79 -2.52 -13.62 5.34
CA VAL A 79 -3.84 -13.05 5.67
C VAL A 79 -4.38 -12.13 4.56
N GLY A 80 -3.65 -12.00 3.44
CA GLY A 80 -3.97 -11.07 2.37
C GLY A 80 -3.29 -9.70 2.55
N SER A 81 -3.68 -8.75 1.69
CA SER A 81 -3.25 -7.34 1.78
C SER A 81 -4.12 -6.53 2.74
N CYS A 82 -3.65 -5.34 3.10
CA CYS A 82 -4.36 -4.41 3.99
C CYS A 82 -5.86 -4.21 3.62
N GLY A 83 -6.74 -4.51 4.60
CA GLY A 83 -8.19 -4.35 4.45
C GLY A 83 -8.64 -2.89 4.28
N LEU A 84 -7.95 -1.94 4.92
CA LEU A 84 -8.26 -0.49 4.81
C LEU A 84 -8.10 0.00 3.37
N HIS A 85 -6.93 -0.28 2.76
CA HIS A 85 -6.67 0.05 1.36
C HIS A 85 -7.65 -0.63 0.40
N THR A 86 -8.04 -1.87 0.70
CA THR A 86 -9.05 -2.58 -0.08
C THR A 86 -10.37 -1.84 -0.11
N VAL A 87 -10.87 -1.40 1.06
CA VAL A 87 -12.15 -0.67 1.17
C VAL A 87 -12.08 0.69 0.46
N HIS A 88 -10.98 1.43 0.60
CA HIS A 88 -10.78 2.69 -0.13
C HIS A 88 -10.75 2.49 -1.65
N ASN A 89 -10.02 1.49 -2.14
CA ASN A 89 -9.92 1.18 -3.55
C ASN A 89 -11.25 0.66 -4.11
N ALA A 90 -12.01 -0.10 -3.32
CA ALA A 90 -13.35 -0.55 -3.69
C ALA A 90 -14.32 0.63 -3.86
N PHE A 91 -14.33 1.55 -2.90
CA PHE A 91 -15.14 2.75 -2.99
C PHE A 91 -14.77 3.61 -4.21
N ARG A 92 -13.47 3.78 -4.47
CA ARG A 92 -12.96 4.47 -5.68
C ARG A 92 -13.44 3.79 -6.97
N ALA A 93 -13.28 2.47 -7.07
CA ALA A 93 -13.73 1.71 -8.23
C ALA A 93 -15.25 1.88 -8.45
N GLY A 94 -15.99 1.91 -7.36
CA GLY A 94 -17.40 2.26 -7.33
C GLY A 94 -17.73 3.61 -7.97
N LEU A 95 -17.05 4.67 -7.56
CA LEU A 95 -17.28 6.02 -8.11
C LEU A 95 -16.87 6.15 -9.57
N ILE A 96 -15.82 5.44 -9.99
CA ILE A 96 -15.44 5.36 -11.41
C ILE A 96 -16.57 4.70 -12.20
N ALA A 97 -17.14 3.60 -11.69
CA ALA A 97 -18.23 2.88 -12.35
C ALA A 97 -19.55 3.67 -12.41
N SER A 98 -19.73 4.69 -11.56
CA SER A 98 -20.92 5.55 -11.59
C SER A 98 -20.80 6.70 -12.59
N GLU A 99 -19.60 6.99 -13.10
CA GLU A 99 -19.31 8.09 -14.05
C GLU A 99 -19.73 9.47 -13.51
N TRP A 100 -19.78 9.65 -12.19
CA TRP A 100 -20.22 10.91 -11.57
C TRP A 100 -19.14 11.99 -11.48
N GLU A 101 -17.87 11.61 -11.71
CA GLU A 101 -16.71 12.52 -11.70
C GLU A 101 -16.54 13.36 -10.41
N LEU A 102 -17.04 12.89 -9.26
CA LEU A 102 -17.01 13.65 -8.00
C LEU A 102 -15.59 14.05 -7.54
N GLY A 103 -14.55 13.33 -7.97
CA GLY A 103 -13.16 13.72 -7.71
C GLY A 103 -12.78 15.04 -8.40
N GLN A 104 -13.26 15.27 -9.63
CA GLN A 104 -13.05 16.53 -10.34
C GLN A 104 -13.81 17.66 -9.64
N PHE A 105 -15.04 17.40 -9.20
CA PHE A 105 -15.84 18.33 -8.40
C PHE A 105 -15.09 18.77 -7.13
N PHE A 106 -14.67 17.83 -6.27
CA PHE A 106 -13.99 18.17 -5.02
C PHE A 106 -12.68 18.93 -5.24
N ASN A 107 -11.87 18.50 -6.21
CA ASN A 107 -10.63 19.20 -6.55
C ASN A 107 -10.91 20.62 -7.04
N SER A 108 -11.90 20.81 -7.92
CA SER A 108 -12.25 22.12 -8.46
C SER A 108 -12.77 23.05 -7.36
N LEU A 109 -13.58 22.52 -6.45
CA LEU A 109 -14.09 23.23 -5.29
C LEU A 109 -12.95 23.75 -4.40
N MET A 110 -11.98 22.90 -4.07
CA MET A 110 -10.81 23.31 -3.29
C MET A 110 -9.96 24.36 -4.03
N TRP A 111 -9.61 24.11 -5.30
CA TRP A 111 -8.77 25.03 -6.09
C TRP A 111 -9.44 26.38 -6.40
N LEU A 112 -10.75 26.51 -6.23
CA LEU A 112 -11.42 27.82 -6.29
C LEU A 112 -10.98 28.73 -5.13
N PHE A 113 -10.66 28.17 -3.95
CA PHE A 113 -10.32 28.96 -2.75
C PHE A 113 -8.88 28.76 -2.28
N LYS A 114 -8.12 27.87 -2.92
CA LYS A 114 -6.72 27.61 -2.56
C LYS A 114 -5.83 28.78 -2.96
N ASP A 115 -5.01 29.25 -2.02
CA ASP A 115 -4.00 30.29 -2.21
C ASP A 115 -4.55 31.60 -2.83
N THR A 116 -5.83 31.90 -2.61
CA THR A 116 -6.46 33.14 -3.10
C THR A 116 -7.23 33.86 -2.00
N PRO A 117 -6.55 34.71 -1.20
CA PRO A 117 -7.16 35.41 -0.08
C PRO A 117 -8.28 36.37 -0.52
N ALA A 118 -8.09 37.14 -1.59
CA ALA A 118 -9.10 38.05 -2.12
C ALA A 118 -10.42 37.33 -2.45
N ARG A 119 -10.37 36.20 -3.16
CA ARG A 119 -11.58 35.41 -3.46
C ARG A 119 -12.28 34.86 -2.21
N ARG A 120 -11.53 34.58 -1.14
CA ARG A 120 -12.11 34.13 0.12
C ARG A 120 -12.81 35.28 0.84
N GLU A 121 -12.21 36.46 0.83
CA GLU A 121 -12.80 37.70 1.34
C GLU A 121 -14.09 38.01 0.59
N ASP A 122 -14.06 38.06 -0.75
CA ASP A 122 -15.23 38.30 -1.60
C ASP A 122 -16.36 37.28 -1.33
N TYR A 123 -16.00 36.00 -1.18
CA TYR A 123 -16.97 34.94 -0.85
C TYR A 123 -17.62 35.18 0.52
N THR A 124 -16.82 35.49 1.54
CA THR A 124 -17.34 35.73 2.89
C THR A 124 -18.18 36.99 2.96
N GLU A 125 -17.79 38.07 2.27
CA GLU A 125 -18.58 39.30 2.20
C GLU A 125 -19.92 39.08 1.48
N LEU A 126 -19.90 38.37 0.34
CA LEU A 126 -21.09 38.12 -0.45
C LEU A 126 -22.10 37.17 0.23
N THR A 127 -21.59 36.11 0.86
CA THR A 127 -22.43 35.00 1.36
C THR A 127 -22.66 35.05 2.87
N GLY A 128 -21.85 35.82 3.60
CA GLY A 128 -21.79 35.77 5.07
C GLY A 128 -21.14 34.50 5.64
N SER A 129 -20.68 33.58 4.77
CA SER A 129 -20.13 32.28 5.14
C SER A 129 -18.60 32.34 5.28
N SER A 130 -18.08 31.85 6.41
CA SER A 130 -16.64 31.66 6.64
C SER A 130 -16.22 30.20 6.54
N GLU A 131 -17.12 29.32 6.05
CA GLU A 131 -16.81 27.92 5.81
C GLU A 131 -16.29 27.68 4.40
N PHE A 132 -15.15 27.00 4.31
CA PHE A 132 -14.47 26.69 3.06
C PHE A 132 -14.47 25.18 2.79
N PRO A 133 -14.22 24.75 1.54
CA PRO A 133 -14.07 23.33 1.24
C PRO A 133 -12.90 22.68 2.01
N LEU A 134 -13.03 21.38 2.24
CA LEU A 134 -11.97 20.54 2.80
C LEU A 134 -11.15 19.91 1.68
N ASP A 135 -9.89 19.60 1.96
CA ASP A 135 -8.99 18.99 0.99
C ASP A 135 -9.38 17.52 0.72
N HIS A 136 -9.40 17.14 -0.55
CA HIS A 136 -9.82 15.81 -0.99
C HIS A 136 -8.62 14.89 -1.15
N CYS A 137 -8.66 13.71 -0.51
CA CYS A 137 -7.61 12.70 -0.65
C CYS A 137 -7.96 11.67 -1.75
N PRO A 138 -7.23 11.64 -2.89
CA PRO A 138 -7.55 10.76 -4.03
C PRO A 138 -7.25 9.27 -3.76
N HIS A 139 -6.55 8.95 -2.67
CA HIS A 139 -6.22 7.58 -2.28
C HIS A 139 -7.09 7.06 -1.13
N ARG A 140 -7.72 7.95 -0.34
CA ARG A 140 -8.53 7.59 0.84
C ARG A 140 -9.99 8.01 0.69
N TRP A 141 -10.67 7.42 -0.30
CA TRP A 141 -11.98 7.89 -0.74
C TRP A 141 -13.10 7.90 0.32
N VAL A 142 -13.16 6.90 1.20
CA VAL A 142 -14.13 6.86 2.29
C VAL A 142 -13.83 7.92 3.38
N GLU A 143 -12.56 8.30 3.59
CA GLU A 143 -12.21 9.39 4.52
C GLU A 143 -12.70 10.75 4.00
N ASN A 144 -12.97 10.88 2.70
CA ASN A 144 -13.60 12.06 2.10
C ASN A 144 -15.10 12.20 2.45
N LEU A 145 -15.64 11.41 3.40
CA LEU A 145 -16.99 11.62 3.93
C LEU A 145 -17.18 13.06 4.42
N ALA A 146 -16.26 13.56 5.24
CA ALA A 146 -16.32 14.93 5.75
C ALA A 146 -16.19 15.97 4.63
N VAL A 147 -15.42 15.66 3.58
CA VAL A 147 -15.28 16.52 2.39
C VAL A 147 -16.61 16.61 1.65
N ALA A 148 -17.31 15.49 1.45
CA ALA A 148 -18.62 15.46 0.80
C ALA A 148 -19.69 16.19 1.63
N GLU A 149 -19.70 15.98 2.95
CA GLU A 149 -20.62 16.68 3.87
C GLU A 149 -20.36 18.19 3.88
N ARG A 150 -19.09 18.62 3.95
CA ARG A 150 -18.73 20.05 3.83
C ARG A 150 -19.13 20.61 2.47
N ALA A 151 -18.85 19.89 1.38
CA ALA A 151 -19.18 20.34 0.03
C ALA A 151 -20.68 20.55 -0.13
N LEU A 152 -21.53 19.63 0.37
CA LEU A 152 -22.98 19.81 0.37
C LEU A 152 -23.41 21.03 1.18
N LYS A 153 -22.82 21.23 2.37
CA LYS A 153 -23.19 22.32 3.27
C LYS A 153 -22.94 23.69 2.63
N ILE A 154 -21.78 23.88 2.01
CA ILE A 154 -21.39 25.17 1.40
C ILE A 154 -21.90 25.36 -0.03
N TRP A 155 -22.51 24.32 -0.64
CA TRP A 155 -22.87 24.36 -2.06
C TRP A 155 -23.82 25.51 -2.45
N PRO A 156 -24.84 25.87 -1.65
CA PRO A 156 -25.70 27.02 -1.96
C PRO A 156 -24.92 28.34 -2.02
N ASP A 157 -24.04 28.58 -1.04
CA ASP A 157 -23.20 29.79 -0.96
C ASP A 157 -22.22 29.84 -2.13
N VAL A 158 -21.60 28.70 -2.46
CA VAL A 158 -20.69 28.57 -3.60
C VAL A 158 -21.42 28.83 -4.92
N LYS A 159 -22.66 28.36 -5.09
CA LYS A 159 -23.47 28.68 -6.28
C LYS A 159 -23.72 30.19 -6.40
N ALA A 160 -24.14 30.85 -5.31
CA ALA A 160 -24.35 32.29 -5.30
C ALA A 160 -23.07 33.06 -5.67
N PHE A 161 -21.93 32.64 -5.12
CA PHE A 161 -20.63 33.21 -5.43
C PHE A 161 -20.20 33.00 -6.89
N LEU A 162 -20.38 31.80 -7.43
CA LEU A 162 -20.09 31.52 -8.84
C LEU A 162 -20.97 32.36 -9.78
N ASP A 163 -22.23 32.56 -9.45
CA ASP A 163 -23.14 33.40 -10.23
C ASP A 163 -22.79 34.89 -10.15
N HIS A 164 -22.28 35.36 -9.01
CA HIS A 164 -21.69 36.70 -8.89
C HIS A 164 -20.44 36.83 -9.78
N LEU A 165 -19.51 35.88 -9.70
CA LEU A 165 -18.28 35.87 -10.51
C LEU A 165 -18.57 35.84 -12.02
N LYS A 166 -19.59 35.10 -12.46
CA LYS A 166 -20.01 35.06 -13.88
C LYS A 166 -20.49 36.42 -14.40
N LYS A 167 -21.07 37.25 -13.53
CA LYS A 167 -21.58 38.59 -13.87
C LYS A 167 -20.51 39.68 -13.78
N SER A 168 -19.33 39.36 -13.23
CA SER A 168 -18.21 40.31 -13.14
C SER A 168 -17.69 40.68 -14.53
N GLN A 169 -17.07 41.86 -14.65
CA GLN A 169 -16.53 42.37 -15.91
C GLN A 169 -15.40 41.48 -16.47
N GLN A 170 -14.71 40.73 -15.60
CA GLN A 170 -13.66 39.79 -15.96
C GLN A 170 -13.83 38.48 -15.17
N PRO A 171 -14.72 37.57 -15.63
CA PRO A 171 -14.95 36.31 -14.94
C PRO A 171 -13.68 35.45 -14.93
N PRO A 172 -13.40 34.70 -13.85
CA PRO A 172 -12.25 33.83 -13.80
C PRO A 172 -12.24 32.82 -14.95
N LYS A 173 -11.08 32.61 -15.59
CA LYS A 173 -10.90 31.61 -16.66
C LYS A 173 -10.20 30.34 -16.19
N THR A 174 -10.02 30.20 -14.88
CA THR A 174 -9.36 29.03 -14.29
C THR A 174 -10.17 27.76 -14.51
N LYS A 175 -9.48 26.63 -14.71
CA LYS A 175 -10.12 25.31 -14.89
C LYS A 175 -11.08 24.95 -13.74
N SER A 176 -10.74 25.28 -12.49
CA SER A 176 -11.61 25.05 -11.33
C SER A 176 -12.95 25.79 -11.44
N PHE A 177 -12.91 27.07 -11.82
CA PHE A 177 -14.12 27.86 -12.05
C PHE A 177 -14.98 27.31 -13.19
N LEU A 178 -14.36 26.95 -14.33
CA LEU A 178 -15.08 26.41 -15.49
C LEU A 178 -15.79 25.09 -15.13
N ASN A 179 -15.09 24.16 -14.50
CA ASN A 179 -15.69 22.90 -14.03
C ASN A 179 -16.86 23.17 -13.07
N LEU A 180 -16.68 24.06 -12.08
CA LEU A 180 -17.75 24.35 -11.12
C LEU A 180 -18.95 25.04 -11.77
N ALA A 181 -18.73 25.88 -12.78
CA ALA A 181 -19.81 26.51 -13.53
C ALA A 181 -20.67 25.48 -14.28
N GLU A 182 -20.06 24.39 -14.78
CA GLU A 182 -20.78 23.24 -15.35
C GLU A 182 -21.56 22.48 -14.26
N TYR A 183 -20.93 22.21 -13.10
CA TYR A 183 -21.60 21.58 -11.97
C TYR A 183 -22.79 22.38 -11.41
N CYS A 184 -22.83 23.71 -11.61
CA CYS A 184 -24.01 24.51 -11.26
C CYS A 184 -25.26 24.08 -12.04
N GLN A 185 -25.09 23.56 -13.27
CA GLN A 185 -26.18 23.07 -14.13
C GLN A 185 -26.60 21.63 -13.81
N ASP A 186 -25.80 20.90 -13.02
CA ASP A 186 -26.12 19.53 -12.61
C ASP A 186 -27.10 19.52 -11.42
N HIS A 187 -28.39 19.40 -11.73
CA HIS A 187 -29.45 19.28 -10.73
C HIS A 187 -29.37 17.99 -9.89
N LEU A 188 -28.61 16.98 -10.33
CA LEU A 188 -28.43 15.71 -9.62
C LEU A 188 -27.25 15.74 -8.64
N LEU A 189 -26.36 16.73 -8.71
CA LEU A 189 -25.15 16.78 -7.88
C LEU A 189 -25.42 16.64 -6.37
N PRO A 190 -26.40 17.33 -5.76
CA PRO A 190 -26.71 17.13 -4.34
C PRO A 190 -27.11 15.68 -4.02
N ALA A 191 -27.88 15.04 -4.91
CA ALA A 191 -28.26 13.64 -4.76
C ALA A 191 -27.05 12.69 -4.90
N LYS A 192 -26.13 12.98 -5.84
CA LYS A 192 -24.87 12.22 -6.00
C LYS A 192 -24.03 12.27 -4.72
N LEU A 193 -23.89 13.45 -4.12
CA LEU A 193 -23.15 13.64 -2.86
C LEU A 193 -23.85 12.95 -1.67
N GLU A 194 -25.18 13.01 -1.56
CA GLU A 194 -25.90 12.29 -0.51
C GLU A 194 -25.83 10.77 -0.66
N THR A 195 -25.83 10.24 -1.89
CA THR A 195 -25.57 8.82 -2.13
C THR A 195 -24.13 8.44 -1.77
N PHE A 196 -23.13 9.26 -2.15
CA PHE A 196 -21.74 9.09 -1.70
C PHE A 196 -21.66 8.98 -0.18
N ILE A 197 -22.25 9.95 0.53
CA ILE A 197 -22.25 10.04 2.00
C ILE A 197 -22.91 8.80 2.62
N SER A 198 -24.06 8.40 2.08
CA SER A 198 -24.79 7.22 2.54
C SER A 198 -23.96 5.94 2.42
N VAL A 199 -23.24 5.73 1.31
CA VAL A 199 -22.38 4.55 1.13
C VAL A 199 -21.14 4.64 2.03
N ALA A 200 -20.51 5.82 2.11
CA ALA A 200 -19.33 6.03 2.93
C ALA A 200 -19.61 5.78 4.43
N LYS A 201 -20.80 6.18 4.93
CA LYS A 201 -21.24 5.92 6.32
C LYS A 201 -21.37 4.44 6.67
N VAL A 202 -21.61 3.56 5.69
CA VAL A 202 -21.63 2.10 5.92
C VAL A 202 -20.22 1.54 6.09
N LEU A 203 -19.23 2.11 5.38
CA LEU A 203 -17.85 1.61 5.35
C LEU A 203 -16.94 2.29 6.37
N GLN A 204 -17.23 3.52 6.78
CA GLN A 204 -16.40 4.29 7.71
C GLN A 204 -16.20 3.61 9.08
N PRO A 205 -17.22 2.97 9.71
CA PRO A 205 -17.02 2.29 10.99
C PRO A 205 -15.97 1.17 10.91
N PHE A 206 -15.89 0.47 9.78
CA PHE A 206 -14.82 -0.49 9.53
C PHE A 206 -13.46 0.21 9.55
N LEU A 207 -13.28 1.29 8.78
CA LEU A 207 -11.99 1.99 8.73
C LEU A 207 -11.53 2.48 10.11
N VAL A 208 -12.43 3.10 10.88
CA VAL A 208 -12.12 3.59 12.24
C VAL A 208 -11.73 2.43 13.16
N LYS A 209 -12.45 1.30 13.09
CA LYS A 209 -12.18 0.14 13.93
C LYS A 209 -10.83 -0.52 13.63
N TYR A 210 -10.47 -0.69 12.35
CA TYR A 210 -9.24 -1.38 11.91
C TYR A 210 -8.02 -0.46 11.75
N GLN A 211 -8.12 0.80 12.16
CA GLN A 211 -6.95 1.70 12.29
C GLN A 211 -6.23 1.53 13.64
N ARG A 212 -6.72 0.69 14.55
CA ARG A 212 -6.13 0.46 15.88
C ARG A 212 -4.81 -0.31 15.82
N SER A 213 -4.06 -0.26 16.91
CA SER A 213 -2.82 -1.05 17.07
C SER A 213 -3.08 -2.41 17.73
N SER A 214 -4.20 -2.57 18.44
CA SER A 214 -4.58 -3.84 19.08
C SER A 214 -4.89 -4.94 18.06
N PRO A 215 -4.86 -6.23 18.44
CA PRO A 215 -5.22 -7.31 17.53
C PRO A 215 -6.69 -7.24 17.09
N MET A 216 -6.93 -6.94 15.82
CA MET A 216 -8.29 -6.81 15.27
C MET A 216 -8.68 -7.91 14.28
N LEU A 217 -7.73 -8.74 13.83
CA LEU A 217 -7.98 -9.73 12.78
C LEU A 217 -9.14 -10.71 13.10
N PRO A 218 -9.35 -11.16 14.36
CA PRO A 218 -10.50 -12.00 14.74
C PRO A 218 -11.87 -11.45 14.38
N PHE A 219 -12.04 -10.12 14.38
CA PHE A 219 -13.32 -9.47 14.11
C PHE A 219 -13.54 -9.19 12.61
N MET A 220 -12.48 -9.27 11.80
CA MET A 220 -12.45 -8.74 10.44
C MET A 220 -13.45 -9.40 9.51
N ALA A 221 -13.54 -10.73 9.55
CA ALA A 221 -14.41 -11.45 8.64
C ALA A 221 -15.89 -11.10 8.85
N LYS A 222 -16.31 -11.01 10.12
CA LYS A 222 -17.67 -10.63 10.53
C LYS A 222 -18.00 -9.19 10.12
N ASP A 223 -17.08 -8.25 10.34
CA ASP A 223 -17.32 -6.84 10.04
C ASP A 223 -17.37 -6.56 8.53
N ILE A 224 -16.48 -7.17 7.72
CA ILE A 224 -16.54 -7.05 6.25
C ILE A 224 -17.83 -7.67 5.72
N HIS A 225 -18.21 -8.84 6.25
CA HIS A 225 -19.47 -9.51 5.86
C HIS A 225 -20.69 -8.64 6.14
N LYS A 226 -20.78 -8.06 7.34
CA LYS A 226 -21.87 -7.15 7.73
C LYS A 226 -21.93 -5.90 6.84
N ALA A 227 -20.80 -5.21 6.66
CA ALA A 227 -20.75 -3.98 5.87
C ALA A 227 -21.10 -4.24 4.39
N THR A 228 -20.56 -5.32 3.80
CA THR A 228 -20.82 -5.66 2.40
C THR A 228 -22.26 -6.10 2.19
N THR A 229 -22.81 -6.93 3.09
CA THR A 229 -24.22 -7.37 3.00
C THR A 229 -25.19 -6.20 3.14
N SER A 230 -24.86 -5.21 3.98
CA SER A 230 -25.63 -3.96 4.10
C SER A 230 -25.61 -3.12 2.81
N LEU A 231 -24.57 -3.19 2.00
CA LEU A 231 -24.54 -2.52 0.69
C LEU A 231 -25.26 -3.35 -0.38
N LEU A 232 -25.08 -4.68 -0.37
CA LEU A 232 -25.78 -5.60 -1.28
C LEU A 232 -27.30 -5.48 -1.15
N SER A 233 -27.82 -5.31 0.06
CA SER A 233 -29.27 -5.17 0.31
C SER A 233 -29.95 -4.01 -0.42
N ARG A 234 -29.16 -3.03 -0.88
CA ARG A 234 -29.67 -1.87 -1.61
C ARG A 234 -29.96 -2.15 -3.08
N PHE A 235 -29.40 -3.21 -3.67
CA PHE A 235 -29.49 -3.46 -5.11
C PHE A 235 -29.60 -4.92 -5.52
N VAL A 236 -29.59 -5.86 -4.56
CA VAL A 236 -29.69 -7.31 -4.77
C VAL A 236 -31.03 -7.82 -4.24
N LYS A 237 -31.61 -8.84 -4.91
CA LYS A 237 -32.86 -9.48 -4.50
C LYS A 237 -32.70 -10.16 -3.14
N ASN A 238 -33.71 -10.03 -2.28
CA ASN A 238 -33.71 -10.59 -0.92
C ASN A 238 -33.52 -12.11 -0.88
N GLU A 239 -34.06 -12.83 -1.86
CA GLU A 239 -33.91 -14.29 -2.00
C GLU A 239 -32.44 -14.69 -2.11
N TYR A 240 -31.66 -13.98 -2.93
CA TYR A 240 -30.23 -14.25 -3.07
C TYR A 240 -29.43 -13.82 -1.84
N LEU A 241 -29.78 -12.68 -1.22
CA LEU A 241 -29.12 -12.21 0.00
C LEU A 241 -29.21 -13.21 1.15
N LYS A 242 -30.36 -13.89 1.31
CA LYS A 242 -30.55 -14.93 2.32
C LYS A 242 -29.62 -16.12 2.14
N THR A 243 -29.03 -16.31 0.95
CA THR A 243 -28.00 -17.35 0.73
C THR A 243 -26.63 -16.95 1.28
N LEU A 244 -26.33 -15.65 1.37
CA LEU A 244 -25.01 -15.11 1.76
C LEU A 244 -24.84 -15.01 3.29
N THR A 245 -25.14 -16.08 4.02
CA THR A 245 -25.23 -16.08 5.49
C THR A 245 -23.91 -16.00 6.24
N SER A 246 -22.77 -16.19 5.57
CA SER A 246 -21.46 -16.22 6.23
C SER A 246 -20.37 -15.56 5.37
N PRO A 247 -19.22 -15.20 5.96
CA PRO A 247 -18.09 -14.66 5.20
C PRO A 247 -17.63 -15.59 4.07
N ALA A 248 -17.65 -16.90 4.28
CA ALA A 248 -17.30 -17.88 3.25
C ALA A 248 -18.25 -17.86 2.05
N LYS A 249 -19.57 -17.77 2.30
CA LYS A 249 -20.57 -17.68 1.23
C LYS A 249 -20.50 -16.34 0.48
N LEU A 250 -20.14 -15.25 1.18
CA LEU A 250 -19.93 -13.95 0.56
C LEU A 250 -18.75 -13.94 -0.42
N VAL A 251 -17.68 -14.70 -0.17
CA VAL A 251 -16.55 -14.80 -1.12
C VAL A 251 -17.01 -15.40 -2.46
N GLY A 252 -17.95 -16.35 -2.43
CA GLY A 252 -18.56 -16.94 -3.63
C GLY A 252 -19.70 -16.12 -4.23
N CYS A 253 -19.92 -14.88 -3.79
CA CYS A 253 -21.01 -14.05 -4.27
C CYS A 253 -20.85 -13.72 -5.77
N ASN A 254 -21.92 -13.96 -6.52
CA ASN A 254 -22.01 -13.68 -7.95
C ASN A 254 -23.11 -12.65 -8.24
N LEU A 255 -22.72 -11.49 -8.77
CA LEU A 255 -23.61 -10.36 -9.07
C LEU A 255 -24.04 -10.33 -10.54
N GLU A 256 -24.52 -11.48 -11.03
CA GLU A 256 -25.24 -11.61 -12.29
C GLU A 256 -26.57 -10.85 -12.28
N GLU A 257 -27.04 -10.44 -13.46
CA GLU A 257 -28.26 -9.63 -13.61
C GLU A 257 -29.51 -10.30 -13.02
N SER A 258 -29.58 -11.64 -13.05
CA SER A 258 -30.66 -12.44 -12.48
C SER A 258 -30.85 -12.20 -10.98
N HIS A 259 -29.78 -11.90 -10.24
CA HIS A 259 -29.79 -11.66 -8.80
C HIS A 259 -30.04 -10.19 -8.43
N LEU A 260 -29.95 -9.26 -9.40
CA LEU A 260 -30.05 -7.82 -9.14
C LEU A 260 -31.51 -7.35 -9.09
N LEU A 261 -31.74 -6.29 -8.32
CA LEU A 261 -33.00 -5.55 -8.37
C LEU A 261 -33.12 -4.78 -9.70
N PRO A 262 -34.34 -4.64 -10.24
CA PRO A 262 -34.59 -3.68 -11.31
C PRO A 262 -34.18 -2.26 -10.89
N ALA A 263 -33.67 -1.46 -11.82
CA ALA A 263 -33.09 -0.15 -11.54
C ALA A 263 -34.03 0.78 -10.73
N ASN A 264 -35.33 0.77 -11.01
CA ASN A 264 -36.32 1.57 -10.28
C ASN A 264 -36.46 1.21 -8.79
N LYS A 265 -36.04 0.01 -8.37
CA LYS A 265 -36.07 -0.47 -6.98
C LYS A 265 -34.73 -0.31 -6.24
N VAL A 266 -33.68 0.13 -6.91
CA VAL A 266 -32.35 0.34 -6.29
C VAL A 266 -32.45 1.42 -5.22
N ASP A 267 -32.00 1.12 -3.99
CA ASP A 267 -31.99 2.08 -2.91
C ASP A 267 -30.82 3.06 -3.05
N VAL A 268 -31.13 4.32 -3.35
CA VAL A 268 -30.18 5.42 -3.50
C VAL A 268 -29.84 6.14 -2.18
N GLY A 269 -30.52 5.78 -1.09
CA GLY A 269 -30.44 6.43 0.20
C GLY A 269 -31.57 7.43 0.41
N PHE A 270 -32.01 7.58 1.66
CA PHE A 270 -33.20 8.37 2.01
C PHE A 270 -33.11 9.84 1.56
N LYS A 271 -32.01 10.53 1.89
CA LYS A 271 -31.81 11.94 1.54
C LYS A 271 -31.70 12.16 0.03
N ALA A 272 -30.91 11.32 -0.65
CA ALA A 272 -30.80 11.37 -2.11
C ALA A 272 -32.16 11.18 -2.79
N LYS A 273 -32.98 10.21 -2.33
CA LYS A 273 -34.34 10.01 -2.84
C LYS A 273 -35.20 11.28 -2.68
N ARG A 274 -35.19 11.90 -1.50
CA ARG A 274 -35.94 13.15 -1.27
C ARG A 274 -35.50 14.28 -2.21
N LEU A 275 -34.19 14.42 -2.46
CA LEU A 275 -33.66 15.43 -3.38
C LEU A 275 -34.12 15.16 -4.82
N LEU A 276 -34.11 13.91 -5.28
CA LEU A 276 -34.64 13.54 -6.59
C LEU A 276 -36.14 13.81 -6.69
N ASP A 277 -36.92 13.48 -5.66
CA ASP A 277 -38.37 13.70 -5.63
C ASP A 277 -38.70 15.22 -5.67
N SER A 278 -37.94 16.05 -4.94
CA SER A 278 -38.08 17.51 -4.98
C SER A 278 -37.71 18.09 -6.35
N ALA A 279 -36.55 17.71 -6.90
CA ALA A 279 -36.10 18.18 -8.22
C ALA A 279 -37.08 17.78 -9.33
N LYS A 280 -37.70 16.59 -9.23
CA LYS A 280 -38.76 16.16 -10.15
C LYS A 280 -40.01 17.04 -10.04
N LYS A 281 -40.46 17.35 -8.82
CA LYS A 281 -41.62 18.23 -8.58
C LYS A 281 -41.39 19.63 -9.13
N GLU A 282 -40.16 20.13 -9.01
CA GLU A 282 -39.72 21.42 -9.55
C GLU A 282 -39.46 21.39 -11.08
N LYS A 283 -39.69 20.25 -11.74
CA LYS A 283 -39.46 20.02 -13.18
C LYS A 283 -38.00 20.30 -13.62
N GLN A 284 -37.04 20.18 -12.71
CA GLN A 284 -35.61 20.32 -13.01
C GLN A 284 -35.00 19.06 -13.60
N ILE A 285 -35.62 17.89 -13.35
CA ILE A 285 -35.17 16.59 -13.85
C ILE A 285 -36.34 15.75 -14.35
N SER A 286 -36.05 14.86 -15.30
CA SER A 286 -36.98 13.93 -15.93
C SER A 286 -36.96 12.54 -15.28
N ASP A 287 -37.99 11.73 -15.57
CA ASP A 287 -38.02 10.32 -15.17
C ASP A 287 -36.87 9.49 -15.75
N ARG A 288 -36.42 9.86 -16.96
CA ARG A 288 -35.26 9.23 -17.61
C ARG A 288 -33.97 9.48 -16.81
N GLU A 289 -33.78 10.71 -16.33
CA GLU A 289 -32.62 11.07 -15.51
C GLU A 289 -32.63 10.38 -14.14
N ILE A 290 -33.80 10.24 -13.52
CA ILE A 290 -33.95 9.49 -12.26
C ILE A 290 -33.61 8.01 -12.47
N LEU A 291 -34.08 7.40 -13.56
CA LEU A 291 -33.75 6.02 -13.90
C LEU A 291 -32.23 5.87 -14.17
N GLY A 292 -31.64 6.81 -14.91
CA GLY A 292 -30.19 6.87 -15.16
C GLY A 292 -29.38 7.00 -13.86
N PHE A 293 -29.82 7.85 -12.93
CA PHE A 293 -29.21 8.00 -11.61
C PHE A 293 -29.24 6.70 -10.80
N ARG A 294 -30.36 5.98 -10.82
CA ARG A 294 -30.49 4.68 -10.13
C ARG A 294 -29.61 3.60 -10.77
N LEU A 295 -29.51 3.57 -12.09
CA LEU A 295 -28.57 2.69 -12.81
C LEU A 295 -27.12 3.00 -12.42
N ALA A 296 -26.73 4.27 -12.40
CA ALA A 296 -25.39 4.69 -11.97
C ALA A 296 -25.12 4.32 -10.50
N THR A 297 -26.13 4.44 -9.63
CA THR A 297 -26.03 4.00 -8.22
C THR A 297 -25.89 2.48 -8.11
N GLN A 298 -26.58 1.70 -8.94
CA GLN A 298 -26.43 0.26 -8.98
C GLN A 298 -25.01 -0.14 -9.44
N LYS A 299 -24.49 0.50 -10.49
CA LYS A 299 -23.10 0.31 -10.94
C LYS A 299 -22.10 0.65 -9.83
N PHE A 300 -22.32 1.77 -9.13
CA PHE A 300 -21.52 2.17 -7.97
C PHE A 300 -21.47 1.05 -6.93
N LEU A 301 -22.62 0.69 -6.36
CA LEU A 301 -22.72 -0.30 -5.30
C LEU A 301 -22.18 -1.67 -5.72
N LYS A 302 -22.49 -2.11 -6.95
CA LYS A 302 -22.00 -3.36 -7.52
C LYS A 302 -20.47 -3.39 -7.55
N ALA A 303 -19.84 -2.36 -8.10
CA ALA A 303 -18.38 -2.29 -8.20
C ALA A 303 -17.70 -2.21 -6.82
N VAL A 304 -18.29 -1.51 -5.83
CA VAL A 304 -17.79 -1.52 -4.45
C VAL A 304 -17.82 -2.95 -3.88
N CYS A 305 -18.98 -3.61 -3.91
CA CYS A 305 -19.13 -4.94 -3.33
C CYS A 305 -18.23 -5.98 -4.00
N GLN A 306 -18.14 -5.98 -5.34
CA GLN A 306 -17.25 -6.88 -6.09
C GLN A 306 -15.81 -6.68 -5.66
N LYS A 307 -15.34 -5.43 -5.59
CA LYS A 307 -13.94 -5.14 -5.28
C LYS A 307 -13.58 -5.50 -3.83
N VAL A 308 -14.49 -5.30 -2.88
CA VAL A 308 -14.32 -5.77 -1.50
C VAL A 308 -14.18 -7.29 -1.48
N VAL A 309 -15.06 -8.03 -2.16
CA VAL A 309 -15.00 -9.50 -2.20
C VAL A 309 -13.70 -9.99 -2.87
N GLU A 310 -13.33 -9.42 -4.01
CA GLU A 310 -12.14 -9.82 -4.78
C GLU A 310 -10.81 -9.60 -4.06
N LYS A 311 -10.69 -8.53 -3.28
CA LYS A 311 -9.40 -8.05 -2.77
C LYS A 311 -9.28 -8.07 -1.25
N SER A 312 -10.36 -8.31 -0.52
CA SER A 312 -10.30 -8.28 0.94
C SER A 312 -9.58 -9.49 1.53
N PRO A 313 -9.13 -9.35 2.80
CA PRO A 313 -8.65 -10.46 3.62
C PRO A 313 -9.62 -11.65 3.73
N LEU A 314 -10.90 -11.49 3.37
CA LEU A 314 -11.85 -12.60 3.32
C LEU A 314 -11.41 -13.75 2.43
N ASN A 315 -10.53 -13.52 1.45
CA ASN A 315 -10.01 -14.59 0.60
C ASN A 315 -9.08 -15.56 1.36
N SER A 316 -8.49 -15.13 2.48
CA SER A 316 -7.70 -16.00 3.35
C SER A 316 -8.62 -16.94 4.14
N LYS A 317 -8.38 -18.25 4.00
CA LYS A 317 -9.07 -19.29 4.79
C LYS A 317 -8.89 -19.07 6.29
N LEU A 318 -7.68 -18.66 6.71
CA LEU A 318 -7.39 -18.39 8.11
C LEU A 318 -8.24 -17.24 8.63
N VAL A 319 -8.26 -16.09 7.95
CA VAL A 319 -9.03 -14.90 8.40
C VAL A 319 -10.51 -15.20 8.59
N ARG A 320 -11.11 -16.03 7.71
CA ARG A 320 -12.51 -16.45 7.85
C ARG A 320 -12.78 -17.32 9.08
N ASN A 321 -11.74 -17.92 9.66
CA ASN A 321 -11.80 -18.83 10.78
C ASN A 321 -11.04 -18.29 12.01
N LEU A 322 -10.83 -16.98 12.15
CA LEU A 322 -10.21 -16.40 13.37
C LEU A 322 -11.22 -15.91 14.41
N GLN A 323 -12.51 -15.98 14.10
CA GLN A 323 -13.58 -15.50 15.00
C GLN A 323 -13.70 -16.34 16.28
N TRP A 324 -13.10 -17.53 16.37
CA TRP A 324 -13.04 -18.29 17.62
C TRP A 324 -12.25 -17.57 18.73
N LEU A 325 -11.47 -16.54 18.38
CA LEU A 325 -10.78 -15.65 19.31
C LEU A 325 -11.64 -14.46 19.79
N ASP A 326 -12.85 -14.27 19.24
CA ASP A 326 -13.78 -13.21 19.67
C ASP A 326 -14.50 -13.64 20.97
N PRO A 327 -14.27 -12.98 22.12
CA PRO A 327 -14.88 -13.36 23.40
C PRO A 327 -16.40 -13.45 23.36
N VAL A 328 -17.04 -12.54 22.62
CA VAL A 328 -18.49 -12.52 22.47
C VAL A 328 -18.97 -13.77 21.71
N CYS A 329 -18.22 -14.19 20.68
CA CYS A 329 -18.58 -15.38 19.91
C CYS A 329 -18.34 -16.69 20.69
N MET A 330 -17.37 -16.72 21.61
CA MET A 330 -17.12 -17.88 22.47
C MET A 330 -18.34 -18.29 23.28
N VAL A 331 -19.09 -17.31 23.81
CA VAL A 331 -20.28 -17.55 24.66
C VAL A 331 -21.61 -17.49 23.91
N GLN A 332 -21.65 -16.90 22.72
CA GLN A 332 -22.85 -16.84 21.88
C GLN A 332 -22.96 -18.02 20.91
N ASP A 333 -21.83 -18.53 20.39
CA ASP A 333 -21.79 -19.63 19.43
C ASP A 333 -20.48 -20.44 19.55
N ALA A 334 -20.35 -21.12 20.69
CA ALA A 334 -19.25 -22.03 20.97
C ALA A 334 -19.09 -23.12 19.89
N SER A 335 -20.19 -23.57 19.28
CA SER A 335 -20.18 -24.64 18.26
C SER A 335 -19.43 -24.22 16.99
N THR A 336 -19.69 -23.01 16.51
CA THR A 336 -18.97 -22.42 15.38
C THR A 336 -17.51 -22.17 15.75
N CYS A 337 -17.24 -21.66 16.95
CA CYS A 337 -15.87 -21.43 17.42
C CYS A 337 -15.02 -22.72 17.42
N LYS A 338 -15.58 -23.85 17.89
CA LYS A 338 -14.94 -25.18 17.84
C LYS A 338 -14.65 -25.66 16.42
N THR A 339 -15.47 -25.26 15.44
CA THR A 339 -15.23 -25.59 14.03
C THR A 339 -14.13 -24.72 13.44
N GLN A 340 -14.14 -23.42 13.78
CA GLN A 340 -13.19 -22.44 13.29
C GLN A 340 -11.77 -22.69 13.81
N ILE A 341 -11.60 -23.03 15.11
CA ILE A 341 -10.27 -23.35 15.64
C ILE A 341 -9.67 -24.56 14.93
N ARG A 342 -10.43 -25.64 14.68
CA ARG A 342 -9.94 -26.80 13.90
C ARG A 342 -9.46 -26.40 12.51
N ALA A 343 -10.22 -25.56 11.81
CA ALA A 343 -9.82 -25.05 10.51
C ALA A 343 -8.56 -24.18 10.57
N ALA A 344 -8.38 -23.41 11.64
CA ALA A 344 -7.18 -22.61 11.88
C ALA A 344 -5.96 -23.49 12.19
N LEU A 345 -6.10 -24.52 13.05
CA LEU A 345 -5.02 -25.46 13.36
C LEU A 345 -4.55 -26.21 12.12
N ASN A 346 -5.47 -26.78 11.32
CA ASN A 346 -5.12 -27.44 10.06
C ASN A 346 -4.32 -26.51 9.13
N TYR A 347 -4.73 -25.23 9.03
CA TYR A 347 -4.00 -24.24 8.24
C TYR A 347 -2.59 -23.98 8.78
N LEU A 348 -2.39 -23.97 10.09
CA LEU A 348 -1.07 -23.79 10.71
C LEU A 348 -0.17 -25.01 10.53
N VAL A 349 -0.73 -26.23 10.64
CA VAL A 349 -0.04 -27.50 10.38
C VAL A 349 0.40 -27.57 8.91
N ASP A 350 -0.48 -27.22 7.96
CA ASP A 350 -0.15 -27.17 6.53
C ASP A 350 1.03 -26.24 6.22
N LEU A 351 1.23 -25.19 7.02
CA LEU A 351 2.34 -24.25 6.90
C LEU A 351 3.59 -24.68 7.68
N GLY A 352 3.56 -25.80 8.41
CA GLY A 352 4.64 -26.24 9.30
C GLY A 352 4.86 -25.30 10.49
N ARG A 353 3.84 -24.55 10.89
CA ARG A 353 3.87 -23.61 12.03
C ARG A 353 3.45 -24.24 13.35
N LEU A 354 2.81 -25.40 13.27
CA LEU A 354 2.31 -26.16 14.40
C LEU A 354 2.54 -27.63 14.13
N ASP A 355 2.94 -28.38 15.15
CA ASP A 355 3.01 -29.83 15.07
C ASP A 355 1.59 -30.41 15.11
N SER A 356 1.31 -31.44 14.31
CA SER A 356 0.05 -32.16 14.38
C SER A 356 -0.18 -32.82 15.74
N ASP A 357 0.90 -33.24 16.41
CA ASP A 357 0.84 -34.03 17.63
C ASP A 357 0.25 -33.25 18.82
N ILE A 358 0.35 -31.91 18.79
CA ILE A 358 -0.21 -31.05 19.85
C ILE A 358 -1.64 -30.57 19.55
N CYS A 359 -2.17 -30.84 18.36
CA CYS A 359 -3.46 -30.28 17.93
C CYS A 359 -4.63 -30.80 18.77
N ASP A 360 -4.64 -32.09 19.11
CA ASP A 360 -5.71 -32.68 19.91
C ASP A 360 -5.72 -32.09 21.33
N THR A 361 -4.54 -31.92 21.94
CA THR A 361 -4.38 -31.23 23.22
C THR A 361 -4.93 -29.80 23.15
N VAL A 362 -4.53 -29.01 22.15
CA VAL A 362 -5.03 -27.63 21.97
C VAL A 362 -6.56 -27.58 21.83
N LEU A 363 -7.16 -28.56 21.14
CA LEU A 363 -8.61 -28.64 20.99
C LEU A 363 -9.32 -28.98 22.31
N GLU A 364 -8.75 -29.88 23.12
CA GLU A 364 -9.25 -30.21 24.45
C GLU A 364 -9.15 -29.01 25.40
N GLU A 365 -7.99 -28.34 25.45
CA GLU A 365 -7.76 -27.13 26.24
C GLU A 365 -8.74 -26.01 25.83
N TYR A 366 -8.98 -25.83 24.53
CA TYR A 366 -9.95 -24.84 24.06
C TYR A 366 -11.40 -25.20 24.45
N ASN A 367 -11.78 -26.48 24.44
CA ASN A 367 -13.09 -26.89 24.93
C ASN A 367 -13.26 -26.59 26.42
N PHE A 368 -12.23 -26.83 27.22
CA PHE A 368 -12.21 -26.46 28.63
C PHE A 368 -12.30 -24.95 28.82
N PHE A 369 -11.53 -24.17 28.04
CA PHE A 369 -11.60 -22.71 28.07
C PHE A 369 -12.99 -22.17 27.73
N LEU A 370 -13.71 -22.77 26.77
CA LEU A 370 -15.09 -22.40 26.46
C LEU A 370 -16.05 -22.65 27.63
N SER A 371 -15.85 -23.72 28.41
CA SER A 371 -16.62 -23.95 29.64
C SER A 371 -16.36 -22.84 30.67
N LEU A 372 -15.10 -22.46 30.87
CA LEU A 372 -14.73 -21.34 31.76
C LEU A 372 -15.29 -20.00 31.28
N ALA A 373 -15.36 -19.79 29.96
CA ALA A 373 -15.95 -18.60 29.36
C ALA A 373 -17.46 -18.54 29.61
N GLU A 374 -18.17 -19.68 29.52
CA GLU A 374 -19.61 -19.75 29.81
C GLU A 374 -19.91 -19.54 31.30
N GLU A 375 -19.08 -20.04 32.21
CA GLU A 375 -19.19 -19.72 33.65
C GLU A 375 -19.04 -18.21 33.92
N ARG A 376 -18.24 -17.54 33.10
CA ARG A 376 -17.96 -16.09 33.16
C ARG A 376 -18.66 -15.32 32.04
N LYS A 377 -19.83 -15.80 31.59
CA LYS A 377 -20.54 -15.28 30.41
C LYS A 377 -20.67 -13.76 30.37
N PHE A 378 -21.01 -13.14 31.51
CA PHE A 378 -21.18 -11.69 31.58
C PHE A 378 -19.91 -10.93 31.16
N ILE A 379 -18.73 -11.41 31.56
CA ILE A 379 -17.44 -10.79 31.22
C ILE A 379 -17.20 -10.88 29.71
N PHE A 380 -17.36 -12.08 29.14
CA PHE A 380 -17.12 -12.36 27.72
C PHE A 380 -18.13 -11.67 26.78
N ASP A 381 -19.41 -11.68 27.13
CA ASP A 381 -20.48 -11.05 26.33
C ASP A 381 -20.41 -9.51 26.38
N SER A 382 -19.85 -8.93 27.45
CA SER A 382 -19.63 -7.49 27.59
C SER A 382 -18.39 -6.96 26.88
N PHE A 383 -17.51 -7.86 26.39
CA PHE A 383 -16.25 -7.47 25.77
C PHE A 383 -16.47 -6.52 24.58
N SER A 384 -15.81 -5.37 24.63
CA SER A 384 -15.80 -4.42 23.54
C SER A 384 -14.54 -4.56 22.71
N ALA A 385 -14.65 -4.56 21.38
CA ALA A 385 -13.50 -4.42 20.49
C ALA A 385 -12.75 -3.06 20.64
N ASN A 386 -13.19 -2.20 21.57
CA ASN A 386 -12.45 -1.04 22.01
C ASN A 386 -11.33 -1.38 23.01
N GLU A 387 -11.47 -2.48 23.73
CA GLU A 387 -10.50 -3.03 24.67
C GLU A 387 -9.40 -3.79 23.92
N ASP A 388 -8.28 -4.05 24.61
CA ASP A 388 -7.17 -4.80 24.02
C ASP A 388 -7.43 -6.31 24.15
N LEU A 389 -7.71 -6.95 23.00
CA LEU A 389 -7.97 -8.38 22.95
C LEU A 389 -6.79 -9.22 23.48
N SER A 390 -5.54 -8.76 23.31
CA SER A 390 -4.38 -9.51 23.80
C SER A 390 -4.31 -9.54 25.32
N ILE A 391 -4.57 -8.39 25.96
CA ILE A 391 -4.62 -8.27 27.42
C ILE A 391 -5.79 -9.08 27.96
N PHE A 392 -6.99 -8.92 27.36
CA PHE A 392 -8.18 -9.65 27.81
C PHE A 392 -7.96 -11.17 27.75
N LEU A 393 -7.54 -11.72 26.61
CA LEU A 393 -7.34 -13.16 26.48
C LEU A 393 -6.18 -13.65 27.36
N HIS A 394 -5.15 -12.85 27.55
CA HIS A 394 -4.08 -13.17 28.48
C HIS A 394 -4.61 -13.32 29.91
N GLU A 395 -5.36 -12.33 30.42
CA GLU A 395 -5.95 -12.37 31.77
C GLU A 395 -6.87 -13.58 31.97
N GLN A 396 -7.56 -14.04 30.92
CA GLN A 396 -8.45 -15.20 31.00
C GLN A 396 -7.72 -16.56 30.89
N LEU A 397 -6.51 -16.58 30.33
CA LEU A 397 -5.72 -17.81 30.08
C LEU A 397 -4.53 -17.97 31.03
N GLN A 398 -4.00 -16.87 31.57
CA GLN A 398 -2.79 -16.86 32.41
C GLN A 398 -3.00 -17.59 33.73
N GLY A 399 -1.96 -18.31 34.17
CA GLY A 399 -1.93 -18.98 35.47
C GLY A 399 -2.68 -20.31 35.51
N ASN A 400 -3.26 -20.74 34.39
CA ASN A 400 -3.89 -22.05 34.26
C ASN A 400 -2.97 -23.03 33.51
N GLU A 401 -2.39 -23.99 34.24
CA GLU A 401 -1.50 -25.02 33.66
C GLU A 401 -2.23 -25.91 32.63
N ASP A 402 -3.55 -26.07 32.78
CA ASP A 402 -4.41 -26.82 31.86
C ASP A 402 -4.62 -26.12 30.51
N LEU A 403 -4.06 -24.91 30.29
CA LEU A 403 -4.20 -24.13 29.05
C LEU A 403 -2.83 -23.81 28.40
N SER A 404 -1.81 -24.58 28.77
CA SER A 404 -0.41 -24.32 28.41
C SER A 404 -0.10 -24.51 26.91
N SER A 405 -0.85 -25.37 26.20
CA SER A 405 -0.68 -25.62 24.76
C SER A 405 -1.46 -24.63 23.90
N LEU A 406 -2.60 -24.15 24.38
CA LEU A 406 -3.50 -23.21 23.69
C LEU A 406 -2.89 -21.82 23.59
N TRP A 407 -2.30 -21.32 24.68
CA TRP A 407 -1.79 -19.94 24.73
C TRP A 407 -0.74 -19.62 23.66
N PRO A 408 0.28 -20.47 23.37
CA PRO A 408 1.20 -20.27 22.26
C PRO A 408 0.51 -20.08 20.90
N VAL A 409 -0.56 -20.84 20.62
CA VAL A 409 -1.34 -20.72 19.37
C VAL A 409 -2.09 -19.39 19.33
N VAL A 410 -2.76 -19.03 20.43
CA VAL A 410 -3.45 -17.74 20.57
C VAL A 410 -2.47 -16.58 20.36
N ARG A 411 -1.32 -16.60 21.03
CA ARG A 411 -0.26 -15.58 20.87
C ARG A 411 0.19 -15.41 19.42
N MET A 412 0.48 -16.51 18.73
CA MET A 412 0.93 -16.46 17.33
C MET A 412 -0.12 -15.80 16.43
N LEU A 413 -1.41 -16.07 16.65
CA LEU A 413 -2.49 -15.52 15.85
C LEU A 413 -2.80 -14.05 16.20
N LEU A 414 -2.60 -13.63 17.45
CA LEU A 414 -2.75 -12.23 17.88
C LEU A 414 -1.62 -11.33 17.36
N LEU A 415 -0.45 -11.90 17.07
CA LEU A 415 0.66 -11.18 16.41
C LEU A 415 0.37 -10.82 14.95
N LEU A 416 -0.66 -11.42 14.33
CA LEU A 416 -0.93 -11.20 12.92
C LEU A 416 -1.40 -9.77 12.67
N SER A 417 -0.66 -9.06 11.82
CA SER A 417 -1.00 -7.73 11.34
C SER A 417 -2.30 -7.76 10.55
N HIS A 418 -3.24 -6.90 10.93
CA HIS A 418 -4.55 -6.73 10.30
C HIS A 418 -4.63 -5.51 9.36
N GLY A 419 -3.54 -4.76 9.24
CA GLY A 419 -3.51 -3.56 8.42
C GLY A 419 -2.23 -2.77 8.60
N GLN A 420 -2.07 -1.73 7.77
CA GLN A 420 -0.87 -0.89 7.76
C GLN A 420 -1.08 0.45 8.46
N ALA A 421 -2.13 0.59 9.27
CA ALA A 421 -2.43 1.85 9.94
C ALA A 421 -1.25 2.37 10.79
N GLN A 422 -0.50 1.48 11.45
CA GLN A 422 0.70 1.87 12.19
C GLN A 422 1.84 2.34 11.27
N VAL A 423 2.04 1.68 10.13
CA VAL A 423 3.04 2.08 9.13
C VAL A 423 2.66 3.44 8.53
N GLU A 424 1.37 3.66 8.25
CA GLU A 424 0.84 4.93 7.75
C GLU A 424 0.94 6.07 8.77
N ARG A 425 0.66 5.81 10.06
CA ARG A 425 0.98 6.75 11.14
C ARG A 425 2.46 7.12 11.14
N GLY A 426 3.32 6.14 10.86
CA GLY A 426 4.75 6.35 10.70
C GLY A 426 5.10 7.35 9.59
N PHE A 427 4.36 7.39 8.48
CA PHE A 427 4.56 8.41 7.44
C PHE A 427 4.17 9.81 7.90
N SER A 428 3.08 9.96 8.66
CA SER A 428 2.71 11.25 9.26
C SER A 428 3.77 11.74 10.24
N GLN A 429 4.26 10.85 11.11
CA GLN A 429 5.34 11.17 12.04
C GLN A 429 6.65 11.50 11.30
N ASN A 430 6.96 10.79 10.20
CA ASN A 430 8.10 11.12 9.35
C ASN A 430 7.97 12.54 8.79
N LYS A 431 6.77 12.96 8.34
CA LYS A 431 6.52 14.30 7.82
C LYS A 431 6.83 15.38 8.86
N GLU A 432 6.44 15.16 10.11
CA GLU A 432 6.68 16.10 11.22
C GLU A 432 8.16 16.25 11.58
N VAL A 433 8.96 15.17 11.48
CA VAL A 433 10.39 15.23 11.78
C VAL A 433 11.29 15.53 10.60
N SER A 434 10.76 15.44 9.38
CA SER A 434 11.51 15.62 8.14
C SER A 434 11.96 17.07 7.96
N SER A 435 13.15 17.22 7.39
CA SER A 435 13.70 18.51 6.98
C SER A 435 14.38 18.33 5.62
N VAL A 436 14.56 19.45 4.92
CA VAL A 436 15.25 19.45 3.62
C VAL A 436 16.65 18.85 3.78
N ASN A 437 17.06 18.01 2.82
CA ASN A 437 18.37 17.34 2.78
C ASN A 437 18.68 16.42 3.98
N MET A 438 17.67 15.95 4.70
CA MET A 438 17.86 14.98 5.78
C MET A 438 18.32 13.61 5.23
N LYS A 439 19.35 13.03 5.85
CA LYS A 439 19.83 11.67 5.54
C LYS A 439 19.00 10.62 6.25
N GLU A 440 18.93 9.43 5.67
CA GLU A 440 18.20 8.28 6.20
C GLU A 440 18.53 7.98 7.68
N ARG A 441 19.82 7.96 8.04
CA ARG A 441 20.29 7.76 9.42
C ARG A 441 19.63 8.73 10.42
N THR A 442 19.44 9.99 10.03
CA THR A 442 18.81 11.00 10.89
C THR A 442 17.31 10.72 11.07
N VAL A 443 16.62 10.29 10.01
CA VAL A 443 15.22 9.86 10.12
C VAL A 443 15.10 8.67 11.05
N ILE A 444 15.94 7.64 10.88
CA ILE A 444 15.95 6.45 11.73
C ILE A 444 16.17 6.84 13.20
N ALA A 445 17.17 7.67 13.49
CA ALA A 445 17.46 8.12 14.84
C ALA A 445 16.30 8.90 15.48
N LYS A 446 15.72 9.88 14.77
CA LYS A 446 14.56 10.65 15.27
C LYS A 446 13.34 9.77 15.50
N ARG A 447 13.10 8.80 14.61
CA ARG A 447 11.98 7.86 14.72
C ARG A 447 12.13 6.89 15.86
N ALA A 448 13.34 6.37 16.10
CA ALA A 448 13.64 5.56 17.27
C ALA A 448 13.39 6.33 18.58
N ILE A 449 13.79 7.60 18.64
CA ILE A 449 13.51 8.46 19.79
C ILE A 449 12.00 8.65 20.00
N ILE A 450 11.25 9.01 18.95
CA ILE A 450 9.79 9.21 19.04
C ILE A 450 9.07 7.93 19.45
N ASP A 451 9.45 6.79 18.88
CA ASP A 451 8.87 5.49 19.22
C ASP A 451 9.11 5.16 20.70
N HIS A 452 10.34 5.36 21.18
CA HIS A 452 10.67 5.16 22.59
C HIS A 452 9.87 6.10 23.52
N ILE A 453 9.81 7.40 23.22
CA ILE A 453 9.00 8.37 23.98
C ILE A 453 7.54 7.91 24.06
N GLY A 454 6.98 7.45 22.94
CA GLY A 454 5.63 6.91 22.89
C GLY A 454 5.47 5.65 23.75
N SER A 455 6.43 4.74 23.70
CA SER A 455 6.41 3.48 24.45
C SER A 455 6.43 3.66 25.98
N VAL A 456 7.13 4.69 26.48
CA VAL A 456 7.18 4.98 27.93
C VAL A 456 6.02 5.86 28.40
N GLY A 457 5.09 6.22 27.52
CA GLY A 457 3.95 7.06 27.87
C GLY A 457 4.27 8.56 27.97
N GLY A 458 5.34 9.02 27.34
CA GLY A 458 5.68 10.44 27.21
C GLY A 458 7.02 10.85 27.84
N LEU A 459 7.40 12.11 27.61
CA LEU A 459 8.72 12.65 27.98
C LEU A 459 9.02 12.58 29.49
N ALA A 460 8.00 12.72 30.34
CA ALA A 460 8.16 12.72 31.79
C ALA A 460 8.59 11.35 32.37
N ASN A 461 8.32 10.26 31.64
CA ASN A 461 8.57 8.90 32.10
C ASN A 461 9.90 8.32 31.59
N ILE A 462 10.70 9.13 30.89
CA ILE A 462 12.00 8.68 30.36
C ILE A 462 13.00 8.61 31.50
N ALA A 463 13.44 7.39 31.83
CA ALA A 463 14.54 7.17 32.74
C ALA A 463 15.87 7.60 32.08
N ILE A 464 16.57 8.57 32.68
CA ILE A 464 17.92 8.95 32.24
C ILE A 464 18.91 7.88 32.69
N THR A 465 19.29 7.01 31.76
CA THR A 465 20.23 5.93 32.06
C THR A 465 21.70 6.41 31.99
N PRO A 466 22.64 5.75 32.69
CA PRO A 466 24.07 6.02 32.54
C PRO A 466 24.55 5.93 31.09
N GLY A 467 24.00 4.98 30.32
CA GLY A 467 24.29 4.84 28.88
C GLY A 467 23.88 6.07 28.06
N MET A 468 22.73 6.68 28.37
CA MET A 468 22.31 7.92 27.72
C MET A 468 23.23 9.10 28.08
N MET A 469 23.62 9.22 29.36
CA MET A 469 24.56 10.27 29.79
C MET A 469 25.92 10.13 29.11
N PHE A 470 26.42 8.90 28.99
CA PHE A 470 27.66 8.61 28.28
C PHE A 470 27.55 8.89 26.77
N ALA A 471 26.45 8.49 26.12
CA ALA A 471 26.21 8.78 24.71
C ALA A 471 26.14 10.30 24.44
N ALA A 472 25.54 11.06 25.36
CA ALA A 472 25.48 12.51 25.29
C ALA A 472 26.88 13.15 25.44
N SER A 473 27.66 12.72 26.43
CA SER A 473 29.01 13.27 26.68
C SER A 473 30.01 12.92 25.58
N SER A 474 29.87 11.75 24.94
CA SER A 474 30.72 11.30 23.82
C SER A 474 30.24 11.74 22.44
N SER A 475 29.10 12.43 22.34
CA SER A 475 28.46 12.80 21.07
C SER A 475 29.38 13.53 20.08
N ARG A 476 30.23 14.44 20.58
CA ARG A 476 31.19 15.17 19.75
C ARG A 476 32.25 14.25 19.14
N GLN A 477 32.74 13.27 19.91
CA GLN A 477 33.72 12.30 19.44
C GLN A 477 33.09 11.38 18.39
N ALA A 478 31.89 10.86 18.65
CA ALA A 478 31.15 10.04 17.70
C ALA A 478 30.86 10.78 16.39
N TYR A 479 30.55 12.08 16.47
CA TYR A 479 30.35 12.92 15.27
C TYR A 479 31.65 13.10 14.47
N ARG A 480 32.79 13.31 15.13
CA ARG A 480 34.09 13.40 14.45
C ARG A 480 34.44 12.10 13.72
N GLN A 481 34.32 10.96 14.41
CA GLN A 481 34.55 9.64 13.81
C GLN A 481 33.66 9.41 12.59
N TYR A 482 32.39 9.83 12.66
CA TYR A 482 31.48 9.77 11.52
C TYR A 482 31.94 10.65 10.34
N LEU A 483 32.42 11.86 10.60
CA LEU A 483 32.94 12.74 9.55
C LEU A 483 34.17 12.14 8.86
N ASP A 484 35.06 11.52 9.64
CA ASP A 484 36.26 10.86 9.13
C ASP A 484 35.85 9.67 8.23
N GLN A 485 34.93 8.82 8.69
CA GLN A 485 34.37 7.72 7.91
C GLN A 485 33.73 8.22 6.59
N GLN A 486 32.94 9.29 6.66
CA GLN A 486 32.32 9.91 5.48
C GLN A 486 33.35 10.49 4.50
N GLN A 487 34.49 10.97 4.99
CA GLN A 487 35.57 11.43 4.13
C GLN A 487 36.27 10.26 3.45
N GLU A 488 36.50 9.16 4.16
CA GLU A 488 37.07 7.93 3.59
C GLU A 488 36.14 7.28 2.55
N GLU A 489 34.84 7.18 2.84
CA GLU A 489 33.85 6.65 1.90
C GLU A 489 33.81 7.48 0.61
N ARG A 490 33.80 8.81 0.72
CA ARG A 490 33.84 9.69 -0.47
C ARG A 490 35.12 9.50 -1.30
N LYS A 491 36.26 9.29 -0.65
CA LYS A 491 37.53 8.97 -1.35
C LYS A 491 37.43 7.63 -2.08
N ARG A 492 36.92 6.59 -1.41
CA ARG A 492 36.73 5.25 -1.98
C ARG A 492 35.74 5.28 -3.16
N GLU A 493 34.61 5.98 -3.03
CA GLU A 493 33.65 6.13 -4.11
C GLU A 493 34.22 6.89 -5.30
N SER A 494 34.99 7.96 -5.06
CA SER A 494 35.65 8.70 -6.13
C SER A 494 36.67 7.85 -6.87
N GLN A 495 37.45 7.04 -6.15
CA GLN A 495 38.39 6.09 -6.75
C GLN A 495 37.65 5.02 -7.57
N LYS A 496 36.57 4.46 -7.01
CA LYS A 496 35.76 3.46 -7.71
C LYS A 496 35.14 4.00 -9.00
N ARG A 497 34.60 5.23 -8.98
CA ARG A 497 34.04 5.88 -10.19
C ARG A 497 35.10 6.10 -11.25
N LYS A 498 36.29 6.58 -10.87
CA LYS A 498 37.42 6.72 -11.81
C LYS A 498 37.79 5.37 -12.42
N MET A 499 37.87 4.33 -11.60
CA MET A 499 38.18 2.97 -12.07
C MET A 499 37.12 2.44 -13.04
N GLU A 500 35.83 2.67 -12.77
CA GLU A 500 34.72 2.31 -13.68
C GLU A 500 34.77 3.11 -15.00
N GLU A 501 35.06 4.41 -14.95
CA GLU A 501 35.25 5.26 -16.12
C GLU A 501 36.42 4.76 -16.98
N ASP A 502 37.57 4.47 -16.36
CA ASP A 502 38.75 3.96 -17.07
C ASP A 502 38.49 2.58 -17.69
N MET A 503 37.79 1.69 -16.98
CA MET A 503 37.38 0.38 -17.51
C MET A 503 36.43 0.50 -18.71
N ASN A 504 35.52 1.49 -18.69
CA ASN A 504 34.67 1.78 -19.84
C ASN A 504 35.47 2.31 -21.04
N VAL A 505 36.47 3.16 -20.80
CA VAL A 505 37.35 3.62 -21.89
C VAL A 505 38.19 2.47 -22.46
N ILE A 506 38.71 1.58 -21.61
CA ILE A 506 39.45 0.39 -22.07
C ILE A 506 38.54 -0.52 -22.93
N SER A 507 37.29 -0.74 -22.51
CA SER A 507 36.36 -1.60 -23.27
C SER A 507 36.02 -1.01 -24.65
N THR A 508 35.81 0.31 -24.72
CA THR A 508 35.52 1.02 -25.99
C THR A 508 36.73 1.01 -26.93
N LEU A 509 37.95 1.24 -26.42
CA LEU A 509 39.18 1.13 -27.21
C LEU A 509 39.41 -0.29 -27.73
N LYS A 510 39.18 -1.32 -26.90
CA LYS A 510 39.25 -2.73 -27.33
C LYS A 510 38.25 -3.05 -28.44
N ALA A 511 37.02 -2.54 -28.34
CA ALA A 511 36.02 -2.70 -29.40
C ALA A 511 36.42 -1.99 -30.70
N LYS A 512 36.97 -0.77 -30.60
CA LYS A 512 37.50 -0.01 -31.76
C LYS A 512 38.64 -0.77 -32.45
N LYS A 513 39.59 -1.30 -31.68
CA LYS A 513 40.69 -2.15 -32.16
C LYS A 513 40.19 -3.39 -32.89
N ALA A 514 39.27 -4.14 -32.28
CA ALA A 514 38.71 -5.35 -32.88
C ALA A 514 37.97 -5.08 -34.19
N LYS A 515 37.24 -3.95 -34.29
CA LYS A 515 36.59 -3.54 -35.54
C LYS A 515 37.61 -3.23 -36.64
N MET A 516 38.67 -2.48 -36.32
CA MET A 516 39.72 -2.17 -37.30
C MET A 516 40.49 -3.40 -37.77
N GLN A 517 40.75 -4.37 -36.88
CA GLN A 517 41.38 -5.64 -37.25
C GLN A 517 40.55 -6.38 -38.33
N LYS A 518 39.24 -6.48 -38.13
CA LYS A 518 38.32 -7.06 -39.12
C LYS A 518 38.29 -6.29 -40.44
N GLU A 519 38.35 -4.96 -40.38
CA GLU A 519 38.42 -4.12 -41.59
C GLU A 519 39.72 -4.37 -42.36
N ILE A 520 40.85 -4.48 -41.68
CA ILE A 520 42.16 -4.82 -42.30
C ILE A 520 42.10 -6.19 -42.97
N GLU A 521 41.61 -7.23 -42.27
CA GLU A 521 41.47 -8.58 -42.84
C GLU A 521 40.62 -8.57 -44.12
N CYS A 522 39.51 -7.83 -44.13
CA CYS A 522 38.65 -7.67 -45.30
C CYS A 522 39.34 -6.95 -46.45
N LEU A 523 40.10 -5.87 -46.16
CA LEU A 523 40.87 -5.14 -47.17
C LEU A 523 41.99 -6.01 -47.77
N GLU A 524 42.65 -6.82 -46.95
CA GLU A 524 43.70 -7.74 -47.41
C GLU A 524 43.14 -8.85 -48.28
N GLN A 525 42.02 -9.46 -47.89
CA GLN A 525 41.34 -10.47 -48.73
C GLN A 525 40.88 -9.89 -50.07
N LYS A 526 40.39 -8.64 -50.08
CA LYS A 526 40.02 -7.94 -51.32
C LYS A 526 41.23 -7.67 -52.20
N ALA A 527 42.35 -7.24 -51.60
CA ALA A 527 43.59 -7.04 -52.33
C ALA A 527 44.10 -8.35 -52.96
N GLU A 528 44.08 -9.46 -52.22
CA GLU A 528 44.53 -10.76 -52.71
C GLU A 528 43.74 -11.25 -53.92
N LYS A 529 42.40 -11.18 -53.85
CA LYS A 529 41.52 -11.51 -54.99
C LYS A 529 41.79 -10.63 -56.21
N LEU A 530 42.18 -9.37 -56.00
CA LEU A 530 42.52 -8.45 -57.09
C LEU A 530 43.90 -8.74 -57.66
N TYR A 531 44.86 -9.22 -56.87
CA TYR A 531 46.15 -9.71 -57.38
C TYR A 531 45.97 -10.96 -58.24
N GLU A 532 45.21 -11.96 -57.77
CA GLU A 532 44.88 -13.16 -58.55
C GLU A 532 44.24 -12.79 -59.90
N LYS A 533 43.31 -11.82 -59.88
CA LYS A 533 42.64 -11.31 -61.08
C LYS A 533 43.59 -10.53 -61.99
N ALA A 534 44.53 -9.77 -61.42
CA ALA A 534 45.53 -9.02 -62.17
C ALA A 534 46.51 -9.96 -62.89
N GLU A 535 46.96 -11.04 -62.22
CA GLU A 535 47.82 -12.06 -62.81
C GLU A 535 47.12 -12.83 -63.93
N ALA A 536 45.88 -13.29 -63.70
CA ALA A 536 45.12 -14.06 -64.68
C ALA A 536 44.77 -13.27 -65.96
N LYS A 537 44.64 -11.94 -65.87
CA LYS A 537 44.15 -11.08 -66.97
C LYS A 537 45.16 -10.03 -67.45
N GLN A 538 46.38 -10.01 -66.91
CA GLN A 538 47.39 -8.96 -67.13
C GLN A 538 46.82 -7.53 -66.97
N SER A 539 45.92 -7.33 -65.99
CA SER A 539 45.18 -6.09 -65.79
C SER A 539 45.94 -5.13 -64.86
N HIS A 540 46.54 -4.08 -65.44
CA HIS A 540 47.24 -3.05 -64.66
C HIS A 540 46.30 -2.30 -63.70
N GLN A 541 45.04 -2.06 -64.10
CA GLN A 541 44.05 -1.37 -63.26
C GLN A 541 43.74 -2.16 -61.98
N SER A 542 43.59 -3.48 -62.08
CA SER A 542 43.33 -4.33 -60.90
C SER A 542 44.50 -4.35 -59.93
N LEU A 543 45.73 -4.19 -60.44
CA LEU A 543 46.95 -4.10 -59.64
C LEU A 543 47.04 -2.76 -58.89
N VAL A 544 46.65 -1.65 -59.51
CA VAL A 544 46.56 -0.33 -58.85
C VAL A 544 45.51 -0.33 -57.74
N GLU A 545 44.33 -0.92 -57.97
CA GLU A 545 43.27 -1.05 -56.97
C GLU A 545 43.68 -1.96 -55.78
N ALA A 546 44.36 -3.08 -56.05
CA ALA A 546 44.89 -3.96 -55.01
C ALA A 546 45.91 -3.23 -54.11
N ASN A 547 46.82 -2.47 -54.71
CA ASN A 547 47.80 -1.65 -53.99
C ASN A 547 47.14 -0.55 -53.16
N ALA A 548 46.06 0.06 -53.65
CA ALA A 548 45.29 1.04 -52.88
C ALA A 548 44.67 0.41 -51.62
N PHE A 549 44.10 -0.79 -51.71
CA PHE A 549 43.58 -1.50 -50.54
C PHE A 549 44.69 -1.89 -49.55
N ARG A 550 45.87 -2.33 -50.03
CA ARG A 550 47.04 -2.60 -49.17
C ARG A 550 47.55 -1.33 -48.47
N ARG A 551 47.53 -0.18 -49.14
CA ARG A 551 47.92 1.11 -48.54
C ARG A 551 46.97 1.49 -47.39
N VAL A 552 45.67 1.42 -47.60
CA VAL A 552 44.67 1.72 -46.56
C VAL A 552 44.76 0.72 -45.39
N ALA A 553 45.01 -0.57 -45.68
CA ALA A 553 45.24 -1.57 -44.64
C ALA A 553 46.51 -1.29 -43.81
N LYS A 554 47.56 -0.74 -44.44
CA LYS A 554 48.79 -0.32 -43.75
C LYS A 554 48.55 0.88 -42.84
N GLU A 555 47.86 1.92 -43.32
CA GLU A 555 47.48 3.10 -42.52
C GLU A 555 46.66 2.70 -41.27
N LYS A 556 45.68 1.80 -41.44
CA LYS A 556 44.90 1.26 -40.32
C LYS A 556 45.71 0.43 -39.34
N ARG A 557 46.77 -0.26 -39.78
CA ARG A 557 47.69 -0.99 -38.88
C ARG A 557 48.48 -0.04 -38.01
N GLU A 558 48.91 1.10 -38.55
CA GLU A 558 49.59 2.15 -37.79
C GLU A 558 48.63 2.76 -36.73
N GLU A 559 47.35 2.99 -37.06
CA GLU A 559 46.34 3.43 -36.08
C GLU A 559 46.10 2.38 -34.97
N ILE A 560 46.12 1.08 -35.29
CA ILE A 560 46.02 0.01 -34.28
C ILE A 560 47.19 0.04 -33.30
N VAL A 561 48.41 0.36 -33.75
CA VAL A 561 49.58 0.46 -32.85
C VAL A 561 49.36 1.58 -31.84
N SER A 562 48.89 2.75 -32.29
CA SER A 562 48.53 3.88 -31.40
C SER A 562 47.47 3.46 -30.38
N ILE A 563 46.38 2.85 -30.83
CA ILE A 563 45.28 2.40 -29.96
C ILE A 563 45.77 1.32 -28.97
N THR A 564 46.71 0.47 -29.38
CA THR A 564 47.28 -0.57 -28.51
C THR A 564 48.12 0.06 -27.40
N SER A 565 48.94 1.06 -27.72
CA SER A 565 49.70 1.84 -26.74
C SER A 565 48.77 2.53 -25.74
N GLU A 566 47.71 3.18 -26.23
CA GLU A 566 46.70 3.85 -25.37
C GLU A 566 45.97 2.85 -24.44
N ILE A 567 45.70 1.63 -24.90
CA ILE A 567 45.11 0.58 -24.06
C ILE A 567 46.11 0.15 -22.99
N GLU A 568 47.37 -0.08 -23.34
CA GLU A 568 48.42 -0.53 -22.41
C GLU A 568 48.70 0.51 -21.32
N GLU A 569 48.79 1.79 -21.69
CA GLU A 569 48.95 2.91 -20.75
C GLU A 569 47.78 2.98 -19.77
N LYS A 570 46.54 2.90 -20.25
CA LYS A 570 45.34 2.92 -19.38
C LYS A 570 45.20 1.68 -18.50
N VAL A 571 45.61 0.50 -18.99
CA VAL A 571 45.60 -0.73 -18.19
C VAL A 571 46.64 -0.64 -17.07
N ALA A 572 47.82 -0.08 -17.35
CA ALA A 572 48.86 0.15 -16.35
C ALA A 572 48.42 1.17 -15.29
N SER A 573 47.68 2.23 -15.67
CA SER A 573 47.17 3.21 -14.71
C SER A 573 46.04 2.70 -13.81
N VAL A 574 45.34 1.63 -14.22
CA VAL A 574 44.28 0.97 -13.43
C VAL A 574 44.84 -0.14 -12.52
N SER A 575 46.02 -0.68 -12.84
CA SER A 575 46.63 -1.81 -12.12
C SER A 575 47.54 -1.39 -10.95
N ASN A 576 47.88 -0.09 -10.85
CA ASN A 576 48.58 0.55 -9.74
C ASN A 576 47.60 1.35 -8.90
#